data_AF-A0A5Q4BPA7-F1
#
_entry.id   AF-A0A5Q4BPA7-F1
#
_cell.length_a   1.000
_cell.length_b   1.000
_cell.length_c   1.000
_cell.angle_alpha   90.00
_cell.angle_beta   90.00
_cell.angle_gamma   90.00
#
_symmetry.space_group_name_H-M   'P 1'
#
loop_
_entity.id
_entity.type
_entity.pdbx_description
1 polymer ?
#
loop_
_entity_poly.entity_id
_entity_poly.type
_entity_poly.pdbx_seq_one_letter_code
_entity_poly.pdbx_strand_id
1 'polypeptide(L)'
;MDISCYAASPEGIDALSRHQIIEFFALHSPVTKDTCHKTAETIAGGRVTPTPVQGQASYTVAADVVPGIVVQFRQSALDIELINLARQTCGGFVPGCEQRGVLDHLYVYKMGLVSGVALSRFQHRLLAPQMRQQLLQTVQDLARFIFCLGMDKQATLTIHAAGRPRSVRSLRINPQHIHVDEGTGRITGIVDWADAKIAPFESVFITEKTQIKEIMCLIDRHTLQLYKYLHHERDHDSRDIRSES
;
A
#
# COMPACT_ATOMS: atom_id res chain seq x y z
N MET A 1 -18.55 17.25 -10.53
CA MET A 1 -17.52 17.10 -11.58
C MET A 1 -17.07 15.66 -11.52
N ASP A 2 -17.27 14.91 -12.60
CA ASP A 2 -16.78 13.54 -12.71
C ASP A 2 -15.29 13.61 -13.07
N ILE A 3 -14.45 13.03 -12.21
CA ILE A 3 -12.99 13.03 -12.36
C ILE A 3 -12.46 11.64 -12.70
N SER A 4 -13.34 10.65 -12.91
CA SER A 4 -12.96 9.29 -13.29
C SER A 4 -12.19 9.25 -14.62
N CYS A 5 -12.45 10.20 -15.52
CA CYS A 5 -11.78 10.33 -16.82
C CYS A 5 -10.27 10.60 -16.74
N TYR A 6 -9.76 11.03 -15.58
CA TYR A 6 -8.32 11.25 -15.37
C TYR A 6 -7.61 10.00 -14.81
N ALA A 7 -8.36 8.98 -14.40
CA ALA A 7 -7.78 7.72 -13.94
C ALA A 7 -7.44 6.82 -15.13
N ALA A 8 -6.31 6.11 -15.03
CA ALA A 8 -5.97 5.09 -16.00
C ALA A 8 -7.05 3.98 -16.03
N SER A 9 -7.36 3.47 -17.21
CA SER A 9 -8.27 2.33 -17.34
C SER A 9 -7.57 1.04 -16.87
N PRO A 10 -8.33 0.02 -16.42
CA PRO A 10 -7.77 -1.28 -16.06
C PRO A 10 -6.93 -1.89 -17.20
N GLU A 11 -7.38 -1.74 -18.45
CA GLU A 11 -6.69 -2.25 -19.64
C GLU A 11 -5.36 -1.53 -19.87
N GLY A 12 -5.29 -0.23 -19.56
CA GLY A 12 -4.04 0.54 -19.58
C GLY A 12 -3.04 0.02 -18.55
N ILE A 13 -3.50 -0.32 -17.35
CA ILE A 13 -2.66 -0.93 -16.31
C ILE A 13 -2.22 -2.35 -16.69
N ASP A 14 -3.09 -3.13 -17.34
CA ASP A 14 -2.76 -4.47 -17.81
C ASP A 14 -1.73 -4.42 -18.97
N ALA A 15 -1.84 -3.43 -19.86
CA ALA A 15 -0.85 -3.18 -20.90
C ALA A 15 0.51 -2.78 -20.31
N LEU A 16 0.51 -1.88 -19.31
CA LEU A 16 1.72 -1.50 -18.59
C LEU A 16 2.38 -2.71 -17.91
N SER A 17 1.59 -3.56 -17.25
CA SER A 17 2.11 -4.75 -16.57
C SER A 17 2.75 -5.75 -17.54
N ARG A 18 2.16 -5.94 -18.73
CA ARG A 18 2.79 -6.75 -19.79
C ARG A 18 4.12 -6.17 -20.26
N HIS A 19 4.20 -4.84 -20.42
CA HIS A 19 5.43 -4.16 -20.81
C HIS A 19 6.52 -4.32 -19.74
N GLN A 20 6.18 -4.12 -18.46
CA GLN A 20 7.12 -4.29 -17.33
C GLN A 20 7.68 -5.71 -17.24
N ILE A 21 6.87 -6.75 -17.51
CA ILE A 21 7.36 -8.14 -17.54
C ILE A 21 8.41 -8.32 -18.65
N ILE A 22 8.14 -7.79 -19.84
CA ILE A 22 9.07 -7.90 -20.99
C ILE A 22 10.39 -7.20 -20.66
N GLU A 23 10.31 -5.97 -20.16
CA GLU A 23 11.48 -5.17 -19.79
C GLU A 23 12.32 -5.82 -18.68
N PHE A 24 11.66 -6.34 -17.63
CA PHE A 24 12.32 -7.03 -16.53
C PHE A 24 13.21 -8.18 -17.01
N PHE A 25 12.68 -9.06 -17.87
CA PHE A 25 13.45 -10.19 -18.38
C PHE A 25 14.49 -9.79 -19.44
N ALA A 26 14.29 -8.68 -20.16
CA ALA A 26 15.31 -8.13 -21.05
C ALA A 26 16.53 -7.61 -20.24
N LEU A 27 16.26 -6.93 -19.12
CA LEU A 27 17.30 -6.36 -18.26
C LEU A 27 18.04 -7.39 -17.41
N HIS A 28 17.44 -8.56 -17.16
CA HIS A 28 17.96 -9.54 -16.21
C HIS A 28 18.31 -10.89 -16.87
N SER A 29 18.62 -10.86 -18.17
CA SER A 29 19.19 -12.01 -18.88
C SER A 29 20.47 -12.51 -18.15
N PRO A 30 20.64 -13.82 -17.92
CA PRO A 30 19.91 -14.94 -18.54
C PRO A 30 18.69 -15.44 -17.76
N VAL A 31 18.24 -14.75 -16.71
CA VAL A 31 17.06 -15.19 -15.94
C VAL A 31 15.83 -15.22 -16.84
N THR A 32 15.11 -16.34 -16.84
CA THR A 32 13.90 -16.52 -17.65
C THR A 32 12.65 -16.60 -16.78
N LYS A 33 11.50 -16.32 -17.40
CA LYS A 33 10.18 -16.49 -16.78
C LYS A 33 9.97 -17.89 -16.23
N ASP A 34 10.40 -18.92 -16.97
CA ASP A 34 10.25 -20.32 -16.56
C ASP A 34 11.09 -20.66 -15.34
N THR A 35 12.32 -20.13 -15.25
CA THR A 35 13.16 -20.32 -14.06
C THR A 35 12.55 -19.63 -12.83
N CYS A 36 12.01 -18.42 -12.99
CA CYS A 36 11.27 -17.73 -11.93
C CYS A 36 10.02 -18.53 -11.52
N HIS A 37 9.26 -19.05 -12.47
CA HIS A 37 8.05 -19.85 -12.20
C HIS A 37 8.37 -21.10 -11.41
N LYS A 38 9.32 -21.92 -11.87
CA LYS A 38 9.76 -23.14 -11.16
C LYS A 38 10.23 -22.84 -9.73
N THR A 39 10.98 -21.75 -9.56
CA THR A 39 11.46 -21.30 -8.24
C THR A 39 10.28 -20.91 -7.35
N ALA A 40 9.33 -20.13 -7.87
CA ALA A 40 8.16 -19.70 -7.13
C ALA A 40 7.22 -20.86 -6.78
N GLU A 41 7.00 -21.80 -7.69
CA GLU A 41 6.22 -23.02 -7.45
C GLU A 41 6.84 -23.87 -6.34
N THR A 42 8.17 -23.97 -6.31
CA THR A 42 8.90 -24.66 -5.23
C THR A 42 8.73 -23.96 -3.88
N ILE A 43 8.75 -22.62 -3.85
CA ILE A 43 8.61 -21.82 -2.63
C ILE A 43 7.16 -21.81 -2.10
N ALA A 44 6.19 -21.75 -3.01
CA ALA A 44 4.78 -21.57 -2.68
C ALA A 44 4.00 -22.89 -2.59
N GLY A 45 4.50 -23.97 -3.21
CA GLY A 45 3.88 -25.30 -3.19
C GLY A 45 2.69 -25.47 -4.15
N GLY A 46 2.57 -24.63 -5.18
CA GLY A 46 1.49 -24.69 -6.16
C GLY A 46 1.81 -23.92 -7.43
N ARG A 47 0.98 -24.09 -8.47
CA ARG A 47 1.15 -23.39 -9.76
C ARG A 47 1.08 -21.90 -9.57
N VAL A 48 1.89 -21.17 -10.33
CA VAL A 48 1.97 -19.72 -10.24
C VAL A 48 1.56 -19.02 -11.52
N THR A 49 1.01 -17.82 -11.37
CA THR A 49 0.72 -16.92 -12.48
C THR A 49 1.19 -15.50 -12.15
N PRO A 50 1.61 -14.69 -13.14
CA PRO A 50 1.92 -13.28 -12.91
C PRO A 50 0.75 -12.56 -12.24
N THR A 51 1.03 -11.72 -11.24
CA THR A 51 0.01 -10.84 -10.67
C THR A 51 -0.50 -9.84 -11.72
N PRO A 52 -1.76 -9.37 -11.64
CA PRO A 52 -2.32 -8.45 -12.63
C PRO A 52 -1.60 -7.11 -12.72
N VAL A 53 -0.94 -6.71 -11.63
CA VAL A 53 -0.10 -5.51 -11.56
C VAL A 53 1.33 -5.94 -11.26
N GLN A 54 2.29 -5.35 -11.97
CA GLN A 54 3.72 -5.58 -11.83
C GLN A 54 4.44 -4.30 -11.39
N GLY A 55 5.60 -4.46 -10.77
CA GLY A 55 6.47 -3.34 -10.43
C GLY A 55 7.54 -3.15 -11.50
N GLN A 56 8.04 -1.93 -11.68
CA GLN A 56 9.08 -1.66 -12.70
C GLN A 56 10.38 -2.43 -12.44
N ALA A 57 10.78 -2.60 -11.18
CA ALA A 57 12.03 -3.25 -10.77
C ALA A 57 11.82 -4.65 -10.16
N SER A 58 10.65 -5.26 -10.39
CA SER A 58 10.33 -6.57 -9.81
C SER A 58 9.38 -7.38 -10.67
N TYR A 59 9.57 -8.70 -10.66
CA TYR A 59 8.63 -9.64 -11.23
C TYR A 59 7.89 -10.37 -10.12
N THR A 60 6.56 -10.34 -10.15
CA THR A 60 5.71 -10.86 -9.07
C THR A 60 4.72 -11.89 -9.59
N VAL A 61 4.64 -13.03 -8.91
CA VAL A 61 3.70 -14.11 -9.23
C VAL A 61 2.90 -14.51 -8.00
N ALA A 62 1.64 -14.88 -8.20
CA ALA A 62 0.78 -15.44 -7.17
C ALA A 62 0.61 -16.94 -7.41
N ALA A 63 0.64 -17.71 -6.33
CA ALA A 63 0.37 -19.14 -6.33
C ALA A 63 -1.10 -19.41 -6.06
N ASP A 64 -1.66 -20.38 -6.79
CA ASP A 64 -3.03 -20.88 -6.61
C ASP A 64 -3.09 -21.89 -5.46
N VAL A 65 -2.94 -21.39 -4.23
CA VAL A 65 -2.94 -22.16 -2.97
C VAL A 65 -3.74 -21.42 -1.91
N VAL A 66 -4.18 -22.14 -0.87
CA VAL A 66 -4.91 -21.56 0.27
C VAL A 66 -4.15 -21.85 1.57
N PRO A 67 -3.75 -20.82 2.35
CA PRO A 67 -3.89 -19.39 2.05
C PRO A 67 -2.99 -18.96 0.88
N GLY A 68 -3.41 -17.92 0.13
CA GLY A 68 -2.70 -17.43 -1.05
C GLY A 68 -1.29 -16.92 -0.75
N ILE A 69 -0.34 -17.24 -1.63
CA ILE A 69 1.08 -16.88 -1.51
C ILE A 69 1.50 -16.09 -2.75
N VAL A 70 2.32 -15.07 -2.53
CA VAL A 70 3.01 -14.31 -3.57
C VAL A 70 4.51 -14.54 -3.47
N VAL A 71 5.15 -14.70 -4.62
CA VAL A 71 6.61 -14.72 -4.75
C VAL A 71 7.03 -13.55 -5.63
N GLN A 72 7.96 -12.75 -5.12
CA GLN A 72 8.48 -11.57 -5.82
C GLN A 72 9.99 -11.70 -6.03
N PHE A 73 10.42 -11.46 -7.26
CA PHE A 73 11.82 -11.42 -7.70
C PHE A 73 12.21 -9.97 -7.91
N ARG A 74 13.28 -9.50 -7.28
CA ARG A 74 13.66 -8.08 -7.31
C ARG A 74 15.12 -7.88 -7.67
N GLN A 75 15.40 -6.78 -8.36
CA GLN A 75 16.77 -6.32 -8.59
C GLN A 75 17.42 -5.78 -7.29
N SER A 76 16.64 -5.11 -6.44
CA SER A 76 17.12 -4.52 -5.18
C SER A 76 16.52 -5.23 -3.95
N ALA A 77 17.32 -5.33 -2.90
CA ALA A 77 16.90 -5.91 -1.64
C ALA A 77 15.87 -5.02 -0.92
N LEU A 78 14.88 -5.66 -0.30
CA LEU A 78 13.97 -5.04 0.66
C LEU A 78 14.59 -5.04 2.06
N ASP A 79 14.33 -3.99 2.83
CA ASP A 79 14.63 -3.94 4.26
C ASP A 79 13.56 -4.72 5.04
N ILE A 80 13.87 -5.99 5.34
CA ILE A 80 12.94 -6.91 6.02
C ILE A 80 12.70 -6.50 7.47
N GLU A 81 13.70 -5.94 8.15
CA GLU A 81 13.55 -5.46 9.51
C GLU A 81 12.58 -4.28 9.57
N LEU A 82 12.71 -3.34 8.62
CA LEU A 82 11.79 -2.22 8.47
C LEU A 82 10.37 -2.71 8.17
N ILE A 83 10.20 -3.65 7.23
CA ILE A 83 8.86 -4.19 6.89
C ILE A 83 8.23 -4.85 8.11
N ASN A 84 9.01 -5.63 8.88
CA ASN A 84 8.53 -6.27 10.11
C ASN A 84 8.14 -5.24 11.17
N LEU A 85 8.93 -4.17 11.34
CA LEU A 85 8.60 -3.06 12.23
C LEU A 85 7.30 -2.35 11.78
N ALA A 86 7.19 -2.05 10.49
CA ALA A 86 5.99 -1.44 9.91
C ALA A 86 4.75 -2.32 10.13
N ARG A 87 4.88 -3.64 10.01
CA ARG A 87 3.82 -4.60 10.31
C ARG A 87 3.44 -4.64 11.78
N GLN A 88 4.40 -4.56 12.70
CA GLN A 88 4.10 -4.46 14.15
C GLN A 88 3.35 -3.16 14.48
N THR A 89 3.68 -2.07 13.80
CA THR A 89 3.06 -0.76 14.02
C THR A 89 1.70 -0.63 13.35
N CYS A 90 1.62 -0.86 12.05
CA CYS A 90 0.45 -0.63 11.21
C CYS A 90 -0.46 -1.87 11.08
N GLY A 91 -0.05 -3.02 11.60
CA GLY A 91 -0.86 -4.23 11.67
C GLY A 91 -1.28 -4.74 10.29
N GLY A 92 -2.59 -4.91 10.11
CA GLY A 92 -3.20 -5.51 8.93
C GLY A 92 -2.92 -4.80 7.60
N PHE A 93 -2.42 -3.56 7.62
CA PHE A 93 -2.03 -2.87 6.39
C PHE A 93 -0.77 -3.44 5.75
N VAL A 94 0.11 -4.13 6.50
CA VAL A 94 1.40 -4.59 5.97
C VAL A 94 1.40 -6.11 5.91
N PRO A 95 1.47 -6.72 4.71
CA PRO A 95 1.57 -8.17 4.59
C PRO A 95 2.88 -8.67 5.21
N GLY A 96 2.89 -9.93 5.64
CA GLY A 96 4.14 -10.58 6.04
C GLY A 96 5.07 -10.71 4.84
N CYS A 97 6.37 -10.51 5.06
CA CYS A 97 7.41 -10.62 4.04
C CYS A 97 8.59 -11.42 4.58
N GLU A 98 9.05 -12.39 3.81
CA GLU A 98 10.17 -13.26 4.14
C GLU A 98 11.12 -13.35 2.96
N GLN A 99 12.43 -13.20 3.18
CA GLN A 99 13.43 -13.45 2.14
C GLN A 99 13.69 -14.96 2.02
N ARG A 100 13.63 -15.48 0.79
CA ARG A 100 13.79 -16.92 0.49
C ARG A 100 15.11 -17.25 -0.22
N GLY A 101 15.97 -16.25 -0.41
CA GLY A 101 17.29 -16.41 -1.01
C GLY A 101 17.49 -15.46 -2.20
N VAL A 102 18.37 -15.87 -3.10
CA VAL A 102 18.71 -15.15 -4.34
C VAL A 102 18.67 -16.14 -5.49
N LEU A 103 18.01 -15.78 -6.59
CA LEU A 103 18.01 -16.49 -7.86
C LEU A 103 18.93 -15.74 -8.82
N ASP A 104 20.10 -16.29 -9.11
CA ASP A 104 21.17 -15.59 -9.84
C ASP A 104 21.56 -14.31 -9.08
N HIS A 105 21.11 -13.14 -9.52
CA HIS A 105 21.31 -11.83 -8.89
C HIS A 105 20.02 -11.22 -8.33
N LEU A 106 18.88 -11.91 -8.45
CA LEU A 106 17.58 -11.40 -8.03
C LEU A 106 17.23 -11.87 -6.62
N TYR A 107 16.92 -10.93 -5.75
CA TYR A 107 16.41 -11.24 -4.41
C TYR A 107 15.01 -11.83 -4.51
N VAL A 108 14.78 -12.94 -3.80
CA VAL A 108 13.51 -13.67 -3.83
C VAL A 108 12.79 -13.50 -2.49
N TYR A 109 11.55 -13.02 -2.56
CA TYR A 109 10.71 -12.79 -1.40
C TYR A 109 9.42 -13.60 -1.48
N LYS A 110 8.99 -14.12 -0.34
CA LYS A 110 7.70 -14.76 -0.13
C LYS A 110 6.83 -13.86 0.72
N MET A 111 5.59 -13.65 0.29
CA MET A 111 4.61 -12.81 0.97
C MET A 111 3.25 -13.50 0.98
N GLY A 112 2.39 -13.13 1.93
CA GLY A 112 0.97 -13.49 1.85
C GLY A 112 0.30 -12.72 0.72
N LEU A 113 -0.56 -13.38 -0.07
CA LEU A 113 -1.36 -12.70 -1.08
C LEU A 113 -2.34 -11.73 -0.39
N VAL A 114 -2.23 -10.45 -0.74
CA VAL A 114 -3.16 -9.43 -0.27
C VAL A 114 -4.45 -9.54 -1.08
N SER A 115 -5.58 -9.68 -0.39
CA SER A 115 -6.91 -9.76 -1.02
C SER A 115 -7.30 -8.43 -1.67
N GLY A 116 -8.29 -8.46 -2.57
CA GLY A 116 -8.77 -7.26 -3.24
C GLY A 116 -7.94 -6.86 -4.45
N VAL A 117 -8.24 -5.70 -5.00
CA VAL A 117 -7.67 -5.20 -6.26
C VAL A 117 -6.69 -4.06 -6.00
N ALA A 118 -5.65 -3.96 -6.82
CA ALA A 118 -4.77 -2.80 -6.79
C ALA A 118 -5.57 -1.52 -7.10
N LEU A 119 -5.37 -0.47 -6.30
CA LEU A 119 -6.10 0.78 -6.41
C LEU A 119 -5.94 1.39 -7.80
N SER A 120 -4.78 1.24 -8.46
CA SER A 120 -4.56 1.69 -9.83
C SER A 120 -5.56 1.11 -10.85
N ARG A 121 -5.98 -0.16 -10.68
CA ARG A 121 -6.99 -0.82 -11.54
C ARG A 121 -8.41 -0.47 -11.11
N PHE A 122 -8.62 -0.13 -9.85
CA PHE A 122 -9.95 0.18 -9.30
C PHE A 122 -10.29 1.68 -9.34
N GLN A 123 -9.29 2.56 -9.49
CA GLN A 123 -9.41 4.00 -9.33
C GLN A 123 -10.51 4.61 -10.20
N HIS A 124 -10.60 4.21 -11.48
CA HIS A 124 -11.64 4.68 -12.38
C HIS A 124 -13.05 4.41 -11.83
N ARG A 125 -13.29 3.20 -11.30
CA ARG A 125 -14.58 2.82 -10.71
C ARG A 125 -14.79 3.50 -9.36
N LEU A 126 -13.78 3.53 -8.49
CA LEU A 126 -13.85 4.12 -7.16
C LEU A 126 -14.20 5.62 -7.19
N LEU A 127 -13.77 6.34 -8.22
CA LEU A 127 -14.06 7.77 -8.40
C LEU A 127 -15.45 8.05 -8.98
N ALA A 128 -16.21 7.02 -9.37
CA ALA A 128 -17.57 7.20 -9.85
C ALA A 128 -18.51 7.68 -8.72
N PRO A 129 -19.51 8.54 -9.01
CA PRO A 129 -20.37 9.13 -7.97
C PRO A 129 -21.07 8.12 -7.04
N GLN A 130 -21.37 6.92 -7.56
CA GLN A 130 -22.06 5.86 -6.81
C GLN A 130 -21.15 5.19 -5.78
N MET A 131 -19.83 5.29 -5.93
CA MET A 131 -18.82 4.65 -5.06
C MET A 131 -18.38 5.55 -3.91
N ARG A 132 -19.15 6.60 -3.58
CA ARG A 132 -18.78 7.62 -2.59
C ARG A 132 -18.43 7.03 -1.22
N GLN A 133 -19.16 6.01 -0.77
CA GLN A 133 -18.91 5.39 0.54
C GLN A 133 -17.59 4.61 0.54
N GLN A 134 -17.32 3.85 -0.52
CA GLN A 134 -16.07 3.11 -0.70
C GLN A 134 -14.89 4.07 -0.80
N LEU A 135 -15.02 5.16 -1.56
CA LEU A 135 -14.00 6.20 -1.66
C LEU A 135 -13.70 6.82 -0.30
N LEU A 136 -14.73 7.15 0.48
CA LEU A 136 -14.56 7.68 1.84
C LEU A 136 -13.86 6.66 2.75
N GLN A 137 -14.22 5.39 2.67
CA GLN A 137 -13.58 4.33 3.44
C GLN A 137 -12.10 4.16 3.06
N THR A 138 -11.78 4.14 1.77
CA THR A 138 -10.38 4.04 1.29
C THR A 138 -9.55 5.23 1.80
N VAL A 139 -10.12 6.43 1.74
CA VAL A 139 -9.52 7.66 2.28
C VAL A 139 -9.25 7.54 3.78
N GLN A 140 -10.23 7.07 4.56
CA GLN A 140 -10.08 6.91 6.00
C GLN A 140 -9.00 5.88 6.34
N ASP A 141 -8.97 4.76 5.62
CA ASP A 141 -7.96 3.72 5.81
C ASP A 141 -6.56 4.23 5.47
N LEU A 142 -6.42 5.02 4.40
CA LEU A 142 -5.16 5.66 4.04
C LEU A 142 -4.69 6.64 5.12
N ALA A 143 -5.62 7.45 5.66
CA ALA A 143 -5.30 8.35 6.78
C ALA A 143 -4.86 7.59 8.03
N ARG A 144 -5.52 6.47 8.37
CA ARG A 144 -5.11 5.59 9.49
C ARG A 144 -3.73 5.00 9.24
N PHE A 145 -3.44 4.53 8.04
CA PHE A 145 -2.14 3.99 7.69
C PHE A 145 -1.02 5.04 7.81
N ILE A 146 -1.23 6.24 7.26
CA ILE A 146 -0.27 7.35 7.37
C ILE A 146 -0.03 7.71 8.84
N PHE A 147 -1.09 7.77 9.64
CA PHE A 147 -0.97 7.99 11.08
C PHE A 147 -0.16 6.88 11.76
N CYS A 148 -0.44 5.61 11.45
CA CYS A 148 0.32 4.48 11.98
C CYS A 148 1.81 4.54 11.62
N LEU A 149 2.19 4.92 10.39
CA LEU A 149 3.60 5.09 10.02
C LEU A 149 4.34 6.13 10.89
N GLY A 150 3.61 7.14 11.37
CA GLY A 150 4.12 8.16 12.27
C GLY A 150 4.15 7.75 13.75
N MET A 151 3.52 6.63 14.12
CA MET A 151 3.52 6.12 15.49
C MET A 151 4.78 5.31 15.76
N ASP A 152 5.58 5.76 16.72
CA ASP A 152 6.66 4.94 17.28
C ASP A 152 6.10 4.07 18.42
N LYS A 153 5.80 2.79 18.15
CA LYS A 153 5.41 1.85 19.22
C LYS A 153 6.60 1.46 20.11
N GLN A 154 7.85 1.65 19.68
CA GLN A 154 9.04 1.40 20.51
C GLN A 154 9.34 2.56 21.47
N ALA A 155 8.88 3.78 21.19
CA ALA A 155 8.91 4.88 22.15
C ALA A 155 8.03 4.63 23.39
N THR A 156 7.03 3.74 23.30
CA THR A 156 6.17 3.40 24.45
C THR A 156 6.83 2.38 25.40
N LEU A 157 7.85 1.63 24.94
CA LEU A 157 8.58 0.64 25.74
C LEU A 157 10.01 1.08 26.13
N THR A 158 10.48 2.23 25.65
CA THR A 158 11.86 2.69 25.87
C THR A 158 11.93 4.07 26.53
N ILE A 159 11.15 4.30 27.59
CA ILE A 159 11.38 5.46 28.48
C ILE A 159 12.68 5.27 29.31
N HIS A 160 13.38 4.13 29.21
CA HIS A 160 14.59 3.83 30.00
C HIS A 160 15.90 3.63 29.22
N ALA A 161 16.00 4.00 27.94
CA ALA A 161 17.30 4.07 27.27
C ALA A 161 17.33 5.24 26.29
N ALA A 162 18.44 5.97 26.25
CA ALA A 162 18.66 7.26 25.58
C ALA A 162 18.59 7.24 24.03
N GLY A 163 17.57 6.62 23.44
CA GLY A 163 17.31 6.59 22.00
C GLY A 163 16.15 7.52 21.60
N ARG A 164 16.35 8.37 20.59
CA ARG A 164 15.28 9.21 20.03
C ARG A 164 14.21 8.34 19.33
N PRO A 165 12.93 8.74 19.33
CA PRO A 165 11.89 8.04 18.60
C PRO A 165 12.19 7.95 17.10
N ARG A 166 11.94 6.79 16.50
CA ARG A 166 12.17 6.49 15.08
C ARG A 166 10.85 6.26 14.36
N SER A 167 10.69 6.85 13.18
CA SER A 167 9.51 6.67 12.32
C SER A 167 9.89 6.41 10.86
N VAL A 168 8.97 5.81 10.10
CA VAL A 168 9.14 5.64 8.65
C VAL A 168 8.84 6.99 7.99
N ARG A 169 9.84 7.61 7.35
CA ARG A 169 9.71 8.98 6.82
C ARG A 169 9.41 9.07 5.34
N SER A 170 10.01 8.20 4.54
CA SER A 170 9.85 8.20 3.09
C SER A 170 9.41 6.81 2.70
N LEU A 171 8.20 6.72 2.15
CA LEU A 171 7.67 5.55 1.48
C LEU A 171 7.05 6.09 0.20
N ARG A 172 7.54 5.63 -0.94
CA ARG A 172 6.87 5.91 -2.21
C ARG A 172 5.68 4.97 -2.31
N ILE A 173 4.48 5.53 -2.18
CA ILE A 173 3.24 4.77 -2.34
C ILE A 173 2.63 5.16 -3.69
N ASN A 174 2.50 4.18 -4.57
CA ASN A 174 1.77 4.30 -5.82
C ASN A 174 0.41 3.58 -5.65
N PRO A 175 -0.68 4.02 -6.31
CA PRO A 175 -1.93 3.26 -6.39
C PRO A 175 -1.76 1.77 -6.79
N GLN A 176 -0.70 1.39 -7.50
CA GLN A 176 -0.37 -0.01 -7.79
C GLN A 176 -0.03 -0.83 -6.55
N HIS A 177 0.43 -0.18 -5.48
CA HIS A 177 0.89 -0.81 -4.24
C HIS A 177 -0.19 -0.90 -3.16
N ILE A 178 -1.34 -0.24 -3.35
CA ILE A 178 -2.44 -0.24 -2.40
C ILE A 178 -3.49 -1.22 -2.90
N HIS A 179 -3.85 -2.22 -2.10
CA HIS A 179 -4.93 -3.15 -2.41
C HIS A 179 -6.20 -2.76 -1.64
N VAL A 180 -7.34 -2.84 -2.33
CA VAL A 180 -8.63 -2.39 -1.82
C VAL A 180 -9.68 -3.47 -2.07
N ASP A 181 -10.53 -3.72 -1.07
CA ASP A 181 -11.77 -4.48 -1.24
C ASP A 181 -12.79 -3.64 -2.02
N GLU A 182 -13.21 -4.12 -3.20
CA GLU A 182 -14.12 -3.35 -4.08
C GLU A 182 -15.50 -3.10 -3.46
N GLY A 183 -15.98 -4.02 -2.63
CA GLY A 183 -17.31 -3.94 -2.02
C GLY A 183 -17.36 -2.92 -0.90
N THR A 184 -16.34 -2.90 -0.05
CA THR A 184 -16.31 -2.06 1.15
C THR A 184 -15.44 -0.81 1.01
N GLY A 185 -14.55 -0.75 0.01
CA GLY A 185 -13.53 0.29 -0.11
C GLY A 185 -12.44 0.22 0.96
N ARG A 186 -12.31 -0.89 1.68
CA ARG A 186 -11.28 -1.02 2.74
C ARG A 186 -9.93 -1.34 2.12
N ILE A 187 -8.88 -0.71 2.62
CA ILE A 187 -7.51 -1.10 2.25
C ILE A 187 -7.20 -2.43 2.94
N THR A 188 -6.91 -3.44 2.15
CA THR A 188 -6.62 -4.81 2.59
C THR A 188 -5.11 -5.05 2.74
N GLY A 189 -4.29 -4.21 2.13
CA GLY A 189 -2.85 -4.21 2.35
C GLY A 189 -2.10 -3.24 1.44
N ILE A 190 -0.89 -2.90 1.85
CA ILE A 190 0.04 -2.02 1.14
C ILE A 190 1.36 -2.78 0.94
N VAL A 191 1.72 -2.98 -0.31
CA VAL A 191 2.89 -3.76 -0.75
C VAL A 191 4.02 -2.85 -1.24
N ASP A 192 5.13 -3.47 -1.67
CA ASP A 192 6.30 -2.81 -2.28
C ASP A 192 6.91 -1.65 -1.45
N TRP A 193 7.69 -2.05 -0.44
CA TRP A 193 8.32 -1.17 0.54
C TRP A 193 9.77 -0.79 0.19
N ALA A 194 10.14 -0.91 -1.08
CA ALA A 194 11.54 -0.77 -1.51
C ALA A 194 12.17 0.59 -1.21
N ASP A 195 11.36 1.65 -1.27
CA ASP A 195 11.81 3.02 -1.00
C ASP A 195 11.65 3.43 0.47
N ALA A 196 11.25 2.50 1.35
CA ALA A 196 11.00 2.79 2.74
C ALA A 196 12.29 3.14 3.50
N LYS A 197 12.28 4.24 4.26
CA LYS A 197 13.43 4.68 5.09
C LYS A 197 13.00 5.09 6.49
N ILE A 198 13.74 4.64 7.50
CA ILE A 198 13.62 5.09 8.90
C ILE A 198 14.49 6.33 9.13
N ALA A 199 13.96 7.34 9.82
CA ALA A 199 14.75 8.48 10.30
C ALA A 199 14.12 9.11 11.57
N PRO A 200 14.82 10.03 12.27
CA PRO A 200 14.32 10.67 13.49
C PRO A 200 12.96 11.36 13.30
N PHE A 201 12.19 11.65 14.34
CA PHE A 201 10.81 12.16 14.21
C PHE A 201 10.63 13.48 13.39
N GLU A 202 11.64 14.35 13.32
CA GLU A 202 11.51 15.75 12.89
C GLU A 202 11.29 16.06 11.37
N SER A 203 10.92 15.12 10.49
CA SER A 203 10.80 15.40 9.01
C SER A 203 10.10 14.32 8.17
N VAL A 204 8.84 13.97 8.43
CA VAL A 204 8.09 13.02 7.57
C VAL A 204 7.82 13.63 6.18
N PHE A 205 8.20 12.93 5.09
CA PHE A 205 7.97 13.35 3.69
C PHE A 205 7.47 12.19 2.83
N ILE A 206 6.16 12.16 2.54
CA ILE A 206 5.58 11.31 1.49
C ILE A 206 5.87 12.00 0.14
N THR A 207 6.74 11.43 -0.69
CA THR A 207 7.46 12.15 -1.75
C THR A 207 6.88 12.10 -3.17
N GLU A 208 5.73 11.46 -3.44
CA GLU A 208 5.09 11.56 -4.76
C GLU A 208 3.90 12.54 -4.78
N LYS A 209 4.16 13.69 -5.40
CA LYS A 209 3.42 14.96 -5.29
C LYS A 209 2.18 15.10 -6.18
N THR A 210 1.69 14.05 -6.86
CA THR A 210 0.60 14.24 -7.85
C THR A 210 -0.63 13.38 -7.56
N GLN A 211 -0.54 12.04 -7.53
CA GLN A 211 -1.73 11.19 -7.31
C GLN A 211 -2.15 11.11 -5.85
N ILE A 212 -1.19 11.01 -4.91
CA ILE A 212 -1.50 11.17 -3.48
C ILE A 212 -1.97 12.59 -3.22
N LYS A 213 -1.49 13.62 -3.92
CA LYS A 213 -2.05 14.97 -3.78
C LYS A 213 -3.46 15.07 -4.33
N GLU A 214 -3.84 14.36 -5.38
CA GLU A 214 -5.21 14.35 -5.90
C GLU A 214 -6.15 13.58 -4.98
N ILE A 215 -5.73 12.41 -4.49
CA ILE A 215 -6.43 11.67 -3.44
C ILE A 215 -6.48 12.55 -2.18
N MET A 216 -5.38 13.17 -1.76
CA MET A 216 -5.32 14.08 -0.64
C MET A 216 -6.05 15.40 -0.88
N CYS A 217 -6.29 15.84 -2.11
CA CYS A 217 -7.07 17.04 -2.44
C CYS A 217 -8.58 16.71 -2.47
N LEU A 218 -8.93 15.47 -2.79
CA LEU A 218 -10.24 14.88 -2.48
C LEU A 218 -10.42 14.74 -0.96
N ILE A 219 -9.38 14.29 -0.24
CA ILE A 219 -9.32 14.30 1.23
C ILE A 219 -9.46 15.74 1.71
N ASP A 220 -8.77 16.74 1.19
CA ASP A 220 -8.80 18.10 1.73
C ASP A 220 -10.18 18.73 1.56
N ARG A 221 -10.82 18.55 0.38
CA ARG A 221 -12.21 18.98 0.15
C ARG A 221 -13.23 18.26 1.03
N HIS A 222 -13.09 16.95 1.25
CA HIS A 222 -14.03 16.18 2.07
C HIS A 222 -13.70 16.18 3.57
N THR A 223 -12.44 16.36 3.96
CA THR A 223 -11.94 16.45 5.34
C THR A 223 -12.21 17.83 5.88
N LEU A 224 -12.13 18.91 5.09
CA LEU A 224 -12.70 20.20 5.51
C LEU A 224 -14.22 20.12 5.70
N GLN A 225 -14.95 19.36 4.87
CA GLN A 225 -16.38 19.15 5.09
C GLN A 225 -16.68 18.27 6.31
N LEU A 226 -15.94 17.18 6.52
CA LEU A 226 -16.08 16.28 7.67
C LEU A 226 -15.59 16.93 8.97
N TYR A 227 -14.52 17.71 8.94
CA TYR A 227 -14.03 18.50 10.07
C TYR A 227 -15.04 19.60 10.43
N LYS A 228 -15.62 20.28 9.43
CA LYS A 228 -16.75 21.21 9.67
C LYS A 228 -17.97 20.48 10.22
N TYR A 229 -18.34 19.32 9.70
CA TYR A 229 -19.49 18.54 10.17
C TYR A 229 -19.31 18.02 11.62
N LEU A 230 -18.14 17.44 11.93
CA LEU A 230 -17.78 16.92 13.27
C LEU A 230 -17.50 18.03 14.32
N HIS A 231 -17.30 19.27 13.88
CA HIS A 231 -17.21 20.43 14.77
C HIS A 231 -18.51 21.26 14.83
N HIS A 232 -19.42 21.14 13.87
CA HIS A 232 -20.73 21.80 13.93
C HIS A 232 -21.73 21.05 14.82
N GLU A 233 -21.61 19.71 14.95
CA GLU A 233 -22.42 18.92 15.90
C GLU A 233 -22.01 19.14 17.37
N ARG A 234 -20.78 19.61 17.66
CA ARG A 234 -20.38 19.95 19.03
C ARG A 234 -20.83 21.32 19.52
N ASP A 235 -21.21 22.22 18.61
CA ASP A 235 -21.67 23.58 18.95
C ASP A 235 -23.19 23.69 19.10
N HIS A 236 -23.96 22.67 18.71
CA HIS A 236 -25.41 22.63 18.93
C HIS A 236 -25.81 21.89 20.21
N ASP A 237 -25.04 20.89 20.66
CA ASP A 237 -25.35 20.16 21.91
C ASP A 237 -24.95 20.90 23.20
N SER A 238 -24.25 22.03 23.09
CA SER A 238 -23.77 22.82 24.24
C SER A 238 -24.55 24.11 24.50
N ARG A 239 -25.60 24.42 23.71
CA ARG A 239 -26.44 25.62 23.90
C ARG A 239 -27.82 25.38 24.51
N ASP A 240 -28.27 24.12 24.63
CA ASP A 240 -29.61 23.80 25.15
C ASP A 240 -29.68 23.39 26.64
N ILE A 241 -28.60 23.57 27.42
CA ILE A 241 -28.58 23.23 28.87
C ILE A 241 -28.40 24.46 29.79
N ARG A 242 -28.64 25.69 29.31
CA ARG A 242 -28.58 26.90 30.18
C ARG A 242 -29.74 27.88 29.99
N SER A 243 -30.96 27.37 29.98
CA SER A 243 -32.14 28.21 30.17
C SER A 243 -33.24 27.47 30.95
N GLU A 244 -32.94 27.00 32.15
CA GLU A 244 -33.96 26.62 33.14
C GLU A 244 -33.32 26.59 34.54
N SER A 245 -33.24 27.78 35.15
CA SER A 245 -33.17 28.01 36.61
C SER A 245 -33.16 29.51 36.88
#